data_AF-A0A653E7W4-F1
#
_entry.id   AF-A0A653E7W4-F1
#
_cell.length_a   1.000
_cell.length_b   1.000
_cell.length_c   1.000
_cell.angle_alpha   90.00
_cell.angle_beta   90.00
_cell.angle_gamma   90.00
#
_symmetry.space_group_name_H-M   'P 1'
#
loop_
_entity.id
_entity.type
_entity.pdbx_description
1 polymer ?
#
loop_
_entity_poly.entity_id
_entity_poly.type
_entity_poly.pdbx_seq_one_letter_code
_entity_poly.pdbx_strand_id
1 'polypeptide(L)'
;MQSLDPQQRLALHAAIIAHDDAQNCTVYRPDESDPDAEEEDLGDGKIILGGTYVPPAEWDQEALDDYYDDSDPSLFVTARIASDYKPGSADYFEVEPGDFVATLPAPGKVQMYFVYDYTEDAQGREYVLIRDDE
;
A
#
# COMPACT_ATOMS: atom_id res chain seq x y z
N MET A 1 9.73 -0.87 18.71
CA MET A 1 8.61 -1.38 17.89
C MET A 1 8.29 -2.79 18.35
N GLN A 2 7.10 -3.02 18.90
CA GLN A 2 6.62 -4.38 19.17
C GLN A 2 6.09 -4.91 17.85
N SER A 3 6.71 -5.96 17.31
CA SER A 3 6.20 -6.67 16.15
C SER A 3 4.86 -7.31 16.50
N LEU A 4 3.85 -7.18 15.63
CA LEU A 4 2.53 -7.78 15.83
C LEU A 4 2.64 -9.30 16.01
N ASP A 5 1.89 -9.85 16.97
CA ASP A 5 1.80 -11.30 17.13
C ASP A 5 1.25 -11.95 15.85
N PRO A 6 1.70 -13.16 15.46
CA PRO A 6 1.25 -13.82 14.23
C PRO A 6 -0.27 -14.01 14.14
N GLN A 7 -0.93 -14.25 15.27
CA GLN A 7 -2.39 -14.38 15.34
C GLN A 7 -3.09 -13.03 15.08
N GLN A 8 -2.51 -11.93 15.56
CA GLN A 8 -3.03 -10.59 15.34
C GLN A 8 -2.86 -10.19 13.87
N ARG A 9 -1.72 -10.49 13.25
CA ARG A 9 -1.53 -10.29 11.80
C ARG A 9 -2.54 -11.06 10.97
N LEU A 10 -2.79 -12.32 11.30
CA LEU A 10 -3.79 -13.14 10.60
C LEU A 10 -5.22 -12.57 10.77
N ALA A 11 -5.56 -12.07 11.96
CA ALA A 11 -6.87 -11.46 12.21
C ALA A 11 -7.07 -10.15 11.44
N LEU A 12 -6.04 -9.29 11.40
CA LEU A 12 -6.05 -8.04 10.64
C LEU A 12 -6.11 -8.28 9.13
N HIS A 13 -5.33 -9.24 8.64
CA HIS A 13 -5.40 -9.72 7.26
C HIS A 13 -6.82 -10.14 6.88
N ALA A 14 -7.43 -11.04 7.68
CA ALA A 14 -8.79 -11.49 7.43
C ALA A 14 -9.83 -10.36 7.50
N ALA A 15 -9.62 -9.37 8.37
CA ALA A 15 -10.49 -8.20 8.48
C ALA A 15 -10.43 -7.32 7.21
N ILE A 16 -9.25 -7.15 6.60
CA ILE A 16 -9.11 -6.43 5.33
C ILE A 16 -9.80 -7.21 4.21
N ILE A 17 -9.54 -8.52 4.11
CA ILE A 17 -10.12 -9.37 3.05
C ILE A 17 -11.66 -9.35 3.07
N ALA A 18 -12.26 -9.33 4.26
CA ALA A 18 -13.71 -9.40 4.45
C ALA A 18 -14.41 -8.02 4.50
N HIS A 19 -13.69 -6.91 4.36
CA HIS A 19 -14.26 -5.58 4.48
C HIS A 19 -15.13 -5.22 3.26
N ASP A 20 -16.29 -4.59 3.49
CA ASP A 20 -17.21 -4.24 2.40
C ASP A 20 -16.62 -3.24 1.39
N ASP A 21 -15.80 -2.30 1.88
CA ASP A 21 -15.10 -1.33 1.02
C ASP A 21 -13.79 -1.87 0.41
N ALA A 22 -13.44 -3.15 0.63
CA ALA A 22 -12.24 -3.74 0.06
C ALA A 22 -12.39 -3.94 -1.46
N GLN A 23 -11.47 -3.37 -2.21
CA GLN A 23 -11.38 -3.49 -3.66
C GLN A 23 -10.32 -4.53 -4.03
N ASN A 24 -10.47 -5.15 -5.21
CA ASN A 24 -9.42 -5.99 -5.76
C ASN A 24 -8.23 -5.14 -6.18
N CYS A 25 -7.03 -5.62 -5.87
CA CYS A 25 -5.80 -5.06 -6.38
C CYS A 25 -4.80 -6.15 -6.78
N THR A 26 -3.83 -5.79 -7.60
CA THR A 26 -2.67 -6.61 -7.94
C THR A 26 -1.41 -5.81 -7.60
N VAL A 27 -0.42 -6.47 -7.00
CA VAL A 27 0.81 -5.81 -6.55
C VAL A 27 1.99 -6.22 -7.43
N TYR A 28 2.77 -5.24 -7.85
CA TYR A 28 3.95 -5.41 -8.68
C TYR A 28 5.18 -4.87 -7.97
N ARG A 29 6.31 -5.55 -8.09
CA ARG A 29 7.60 -5.11 -7.53
C ARG A 29 8.59 -4.83 -8.65
N PRO A 30 9.08 -3.59 -8.80
CA PRO A 30 10.12 -3.29 -9.77
C PRO A 30 11.46 -3.92 -9.36
N ASP A 31 12.33 -4.22 -10.32
CA ASP A 31 13.71 -4.61 -10.04
C ASP A 31 14.56 -3.35 -9.79
N GLU A 32 14.97 -3.14 -8.54
CA GLU A 32 15.79 -1.98 -8.16
C GLU A 32 17.18 -1.98 -8.81
N SER A 33 17.66 -3.14 -9.28
CA SER A 33 18.98 -3.29 -9.91
C SER A 33 18.94 -3.13 -11.43
N ASP A 34 17.76 -3.22 -12.04
CA ASP A 34 17.57 -3.12 -13.49
C ASP A 34 16.28 -2.36 -13.85
N PRO A 35 16.37 -1.05 -14.16
CA PRO A 35 15.20 -0.24 -14.51
C PRO A 35 14.59 -0.60 -15.86
N ASP A 36 15.26 -1.42 -16.68
CA ASP A 36 14.73 -1.93 -17.94
C ASP A 36 14.05 -3.31 -17.79
N ALA A 37 14.07 -3.92 -16.59
CA ALA A 37 13.40 -5.18 -16.32
C ALA A 37 11.88 -5.01 -16.17
N GLU A 38 11.12 -6.06 -16.54
CA GLU A 38 9.68 -6.12 -16.28
C GLU A 38 9.42 -6.22 -14.78
N GLU A 39 8.38 -5.55 -14.27
CA GLU A 39 8.00 -5.64 -12.87
C GLU A 39 7.52 -7.06 -12.50
N GLU A 40 7.94 -7.55 -11.34
CA GLU A 40 7.50 -8.85 -10.82
C GLU A 40 6.05 -8.75 -10.31
N ASP A 41 5.13 -9.53 -10.87
CA ASP A 41 3.78 -9.69 -10.35
C ASP A 41 3.81 -10.54 -9.06
N LEU A 42 3.63 -9.88 -7.91
CA LEU A 42 3.56 -10.54 -6.59
C LEU A 42 2.23 -11.26 -6.37
N GLY A 43 1.19 -10.85 -7.09
CA GLY A 43 -0.13 -11.45 -7.09
C GLY A 43 -1.25 -10.55 -6.58
N ASP A 44 -2.44 -11.16 -6.50
CA ASP A 44 -3.68 -10.47 -6.16
C ASP A 44 -3.86 -10.28 -4.65
N GLY A 45 -4.64 -9.26 -4.32
CA GLY A 45 -5.05 -8.96 -2.95
C GLY A 45 -6.23 -8.01 -2.87
N LYS A 46 -6.42 -7.51 -1.65
CA LYS A 46 -7.46 -6.54 -1.30
C LYS A 46 -6.83 -5.27 -0.78
N ILE A 47 -7.39 -4.16 -1.22
CA ILE A 47 -7.06 -2.82 -0.75
C ILE A 47 -8.30 -2.12 -0.21
N ILE A 48 -8.18 -1.50 0.96
CA ILE A 48 -9.15 -0.55 1.47
C ILE A 48 -8.51 0.81 1.38
N LEU A 49 -9.00 1.63 0.45
CA LEU A 49 -8.57 3.02 0.35
C LEU A 49 -9.17 3.82 1.51
N GLY A 50 -8.32 4.60 2.17
CA GLY A 50 -8.71 5.58 3.16
C GLY A 50 -9.05 6.92 2.51
N GLY A 51 -8.34 7.97 2.91
CA GLY A 51 -8.48 9.32 2.37
C GLY A 51 -7.12 9.91 2.04
N THR A 52 -7.09 11.21 1.76
CA THR A 52 -5.82 11.95 1.61
C THR A 52 -4.97 11.78 2.85
N TYR A 53 -3.68 11.51 2.67
CA TYR A 53 -2.72 11.41 3.75
C TYR A 53 -2.65 12.74 4.51
N VAL A 54 -2.70 12.66 5.83
CA VAL A 54 -2.55 13.82 6.71
C VAL A 54 -1.22 13.66 7.46
N PRO A 55 -0.20 14.47 7.14
CA PRO A 55 1.08 14.38 7.82
C PRO A 55 0.94 14.75 9.31
N PRO A 56 1.85 14.26 10.18
CA PRO A 56 1.85 14.62 11.59
C PRO A 56 1.90 16.13 11.82
N ALA A 57 1.08 16.63 12.75
CA ALA A 57 0.98 18.06 13.05
C ALA A 57 2.28 18.68 13.63
N GLU A 58 3.23 17.84 14.04
CA GLU A 58 4.55 18.25 14.54
C GLU A 58 5.57 18.50 13.43
N TRP A 59 5.26 18.15 12.18
CA TRP A 59 6.15 18.40 11.05
C TRP A 59 6.11 19.87 10.65
N ASP A 60 7.30 20.48 10.61
CA ASP A 60 7.51 21.81 10.06
C ASP A 60 7.51 21.78 8.52
N GLN A 61 7.43 22.95 7.89
CA GLN A 61 7.40 23.07 6.42
C GLN A 61 8.57 22.36 5.73
N GLU A 62 9.78 22.42 6.31
CA GLU A 62 10.97 21.75 5.75
C GLU A 62 10.80 20.23 5.70
N ALA A 63 10.20 19.62 6.73
CA ALA A 63 9.92 18.18 6.76
C ALA A 63 8.82 17.79 5.78
N LEU A 64 7.83 18.65 5.57
CA LEU A 64 6.78 18.44 4.56
C LEU A 64 7.34 18.53 3.15
N ASP A 65 8.18 19.52 2.87
CA ASP A 65 8.81 19.70 1.56
C ASP A 65 9.73 18.50 1.24
N ASP A 66 10.49 18.01 2.22
CA ASP A 66 11.34 16.81 2.09
C ASP A 66 10.51 15.54 1.86
N TYR A 67 9.38 15.39 2.57
CA TYR A 67 8.50 14.22 2.41
C TYR A 67 7.77 14.20 1.06
N TYR A 68 7.26 15.34 0.61
CA TYR A 68 6.53 15.37 -0.65
C TYR A 68 7.45 15.38 -1.87
N ASP A 69 8.71 15.82 -1.74
CA ASP A 69 9.72 15.84 -2.81
C ASP A 69 9.15 16.40 -4.13
N ASP A 70 8.61 17.62 -4.07
CA ASP A 70 7.91 18.33 -5.16
C ASP A 70 6.62 17.66 -5.70
N SER A 71 6.19 16.52 -5.15
CA SER A 71 4.93 15.87 -5.52
C SER A 71 3.71 16.60 -4.93
N ASP A 72 2.56 16.54 -5.62
CA ASP A 72 1.33 17.16 -5.14
C ASP A 72 0.77 16.39 -3.92
N PRO A 73 0.62 17.03 -2.74
CA PRO A 73 0.11 16.38 -1.53
C PRO A 73 -1.28 15.73 -1.69
N SER A 74 -2.08 16.18 -2.65
CA SER A 74 -3.41 15.62 -2.92
C SER A 74 -3.38 14.24 -3.59
N LEU A 75 -2.22 13.84 -4.14
CA LEU A 75 -2.00 12.49 -4.70
C LEU A 75 -1.73 11.46 -3.60
N PHE A 76 -1.30 11.89 -2.42
CA PHE A 76 -0.97 11.00 -1.31
C PHE A 76 -2.27 10.57 -0.61
N VAL A 77 -2.50 9.26 -0.55
CA VAL A 77 -3.66 8.65 0.09
C VAL A 77 -3.23 7.54 1.03
N THR A 78 -4.01 7.30 2.09
CA THR A 78 -3.79 6.16 2.97
C THR A 78 -4.52 4.92 2.46
N ALA A 79 -3.97 3.75 2.74
CA ALA A 79 -4.61 2.48 2.41
C ALA A 79 -4.21 1.36 3.37
N ARG A 80 -5.03 0.31 3.43
CA ARG A 80 -4.65 -0.97 4.01
C ARG A 80 -4.71 -2.04 2.94
N ILE A 81 -3.67 -2.85 2.85
CA ILE A 81 -3.52 -3.85 1.79
C ILE A 81 -3.28 -5.23 2.43
N ALA A 82 -3.92 -6.25 1.88
CA ALA A 82 -3.72 -7.64 2.25
C ALA A 82 -3.64 -8.52 1.00
N SER A 83 -2.61 -9.37 0.91
CA SER A 83 -2.52 -10.42 -0.12
C SER A 83 -3.72 -11.37 -0.04
N ASP A 84 -4.23 -11.89 -1.16
CA ASP A 84 -5.28 -12.92 -1.11
C ASP A 84 -4.75 -14.24 -0.52
N TYR A 85 -3.43 -14.42 -0.50
CA TYR A 85 -2.77 -15.53 0.16
C TYR A 85 -2.66 -15.31 1.66
N LYS A 86 -2.78 -16.39 2.44
CA LYS A 86 -2.70 -16.30 3.90
C LYS A 86 -1.25 -16.13 4.35
N PRO A 87 -0.98 -15.32 5.39
CA PRO A 87 0.32 -15.25 6.03
C PRO A 87 0.90 -16.64 6.33
N GLY A 88 2.12 -16.90 5.86
CA GLY A 88 2.81 -18.19 6.01
C GLY A 88 2.57 -19.20 4.87
N SER A 89 1.81 -18.83 3.83
CA SER A 89 1.73 -19.59 2.58
C SER A 89 2.95 -19.31 1.69
N ALA A 90 3.27 -20.19 0.74
CA ALA A 90 4.42 -20.01 -0.16
C ALA A 90 4.27 -18.79 -1.07
N ASP A 91 3.05 -18.50 -1.50
CA ASP A 91 2.70 -17.39 -2.38
C ASP A 91 2.32 -16.11 -1.61
N TYR A 92 2.48 -16.11 -0.28
CA TYR A 92 2.20 -14.94 0.53
C TYR A 92 3.26 -13.86 0.31
N PHE A 93 2.79 -12.64 0.07
CA PHE A 93 3.63 -11.45 -0.03
C PHE A 93 3.21 -10.38 0.99
N GLU A 94 4.18 -9.56 1.36
CA GLU A 94 3.96 -8.29 2.05
C GLU A 94 4.29 -7.16 1.08
N VAL A 95 3.44 -6.13 1.09
CA VAL A 95 3.66 -4.91 0.34
C VAL A 95 4.70 -4.07 1.06
N GLU A 96 5.66 -3.55 0.31
CA GLU A 96 6.78 -2.75 0.77
C GLU A 96 6.85 -1.42 -0.01
N PRO A 97 7.45 -0.35 0.56
CA PRO A 97 7.74 0.87 -0.17
C PRO A 97 8.56 0.57 -1.44
N GLY A 98 8.19 1.21 -2.56
CA GLY A 98 8.75 0.90 -3.87
C GLY A 98 7.86 0.00 -4.74
N ASP A 99 6.91 -0.73 -4.15
CA ASP A 99 5.95 -1.54 -4.90
C ASP A 99 4.92 -0.66 -5.62
N PHE A 100 4.30 -1.21 -6.66
CA PHE A 100 3.14 -0.65 -7.33
C PHE A 100 1.89 -1.46 -7.02
N VAL A 101 0.76 -0.77 -6.89
CA VAL A 101 -0.55 -1.39 -6.68
C VAL A 101 -1.51 -0.93 -7.77
N ALA A 102 -1.98 -1.88 -8.56
CA ALA A 102 -3.04 -1.66 -9.53
C ALA A 102 -4.39 -1.97 -8.91
N THR A 103 -5.35 -1.08 -9.07
CA THR A 103 -6.74 -1.29 -8.67
C THR A 103 -7.68 -1.15 -9.85
N LEU A 104 -8.87 -1.75 -9.75
CA LEU A 104 -9.92 -1.64 -10.76
C LEU A 104 -11.17 -0.96 -10.16
N PRO A 105 -11.13 0.37 -9.88
CA PRO A 105 -12.22 1.07 -9.21
C PRO A 105 -13.51 1.10 -10.05
N ALA A 106 -13.41 0.92 -11.37
CA ALA A 106 -14.54 0.77 -12.27
C ALA A 106 -14.17 -0.16 -13.45
N PRO A 107 -15.16 -0.79 -14.11
CA PRO A 107 -14.89 -1.63 -15.27
C PRO A 107 -14.09 -0.88 -16.35
N GLY A 108 -12.93 -1.42 -16.71
CA GLY A 108 -12.05 -0.86 -17.72
C GLY A 108 -11.25 0.38 -17.28
N LYS A 109 -11.28 0.74 -16.00
CA LYS A 109 -10.40 1.77 -15.42
C LYS A 109 -9.42 1.10 -14.47
N VAL A 110 -8.14 1.14 -14.84
CA VAL A 110 -7.04 0.81 -13.93
C VAL A 110 -6.62 2.10 -13.25
N GLN A 111 -6.44 2.06 -11.94
CA GLN A 111 -5.80 3.13 -11.19
C GLN A 111 -4.55 2.56 -10.55
N MET A 112 -3.41 3.09 -10.95
CA MET A 112 -2.10 2.74 -10.41
C MET A 112 -1.79 3.60 -9.18
N TYR A 113 -1.11 2.99 -8.23
CA TYR A 113 -0.61 3.63 -7.03
C TYR A 113 0.83 3.19 -6.79
N PHE A 114 1.70 4.12 -6.41
CA PHE A 114 3.04 3.82 -5.91
C PHE A 114 3.02 3.75 -4.39
N VAL A 115 3.59 2.70 -3.79
CA VAL A 115 3.71 2.57 -2.35
C VAL A 115 4.87 3.42 -1.87
N TYR A 116 4.57 4.55 -1.25
CA TYR A 116 5.56 5.52 -0.83
C TYR A 116 6.16 5.21 0.54
N ASP A 117 5.30 4.90 1.52
CA ASP A 117 5.72 4.61 2.89
C ASP A 117 4.65 3.77 3.62
N TYR A 118 4.93 3.34 4.84
CA TYR A 118 3.93 2.78 5.73
C TYR A 118 4.21 3.10 7.20
N THR A 119 3.14 3.09 7.99
CA THR A 119 3.23 3.05 9.45
C THR A 119 2.66 1.72 9.96
N GLU A 120 3.32 1.09 10.92
CA GLU A 120 2.80 -0.13 11.56
C GLU A 120 2.44 0.16 13.02
N ASP A 121 1.17 -0.06 13.37
CA ASP A 121 0.66 0.03 14.73
C ASP A 121 -0.13 -1.22 15.13
N ALA A 122 -0.87 -1.16 16.25
CA ALA A 122 -1.68 -2.28 16.73
C ALA A 122 -2.80 -2.72 15.75
N GLN A 123 -3.17 -1.88 14.79
CA GLN A 123 -4.15 -2.15 13.74
C GLN A 123 -3.53 -2.67 12.44
N GLY A 124 -2.21 -2.89 12.40
CA GLY A 124 -1.51 -3.38 11.22
C GLY A 124 -0.75 -2.27 10.50
N ARG A 125 -0.40 -2.55 9.26
CA ARG A 125 0.25 -1.57 8.37
C ARG A 125 -0.82 -0.68 7.74
N GLU A 126 -0.64 0.63 7.87
CA GLU A 126 -1.30 1.64 7.05
C GLU A 126 -0.27 2.20 6.08
N TYR A 127 -0.53 2.00 4.79
CA TYR A 127 0.33 2.42 3.70
C TYR A 127 -0.02 3.83 3.27
N VAL A 128 0.99 4.60 2.90
CA VAL A 128 0.86 5.86 2.17
C VAL A 128 1.16 5.57 0.71
N LEU A 129 0.18 5.82 -0.14
CA LEU A 129 0.24 5.58 -1.57
C LEU A 129 0.23 6.91 -2.31
N ILE A 130 1.00 7.02 -3.39
CA ILE A 130 0.90 8.14 -4.33
C ILE A 130 0.06 7.66 -5.51
N ARG A 131 -1.04 8.35 -5.78
CA ARG A 131 -1.89 8.08 -6.94
C ARG A 131 -1.15 8.52 -8.20
N ASP A 132 -1.04 7.60 -9.15
CA ASP A 132 -0.53 7.91 -10.48
C ASP A 132 -1.67 8.48 -11.34
N ASP A 133 -1.56 9.74 -11.76
CA ASP A 133 -2.59 10.46 -12.52
C ASP A 133 -2.24 10.58 -14.02
N GLU A 134 -1.23 9.83 -14.52
CA GLU A 134 -0.90 9.77 -15.96
C GLU A 134 -2.03 9.22 -16.85
#